data_AF-A0A0F9FHS9-F1
#
_entry.id   AF-A0A0F9FHS9-F1
#
_cell.length_a   1.000
_cell.length_b   1.000
_cell.length_c   1.000
_cell.angle_alpha   90.00
_cell.angle_beta   90.00
_cell.angle_gamma   90.00
#
_symmetry.space_group_name_H-M   'P 1'
#
loop_
_entity.id
_entity.type
_entity.pdbx_description
1 polymer ?
#
loop_
_entity_poly.entity_id
_entity_poly.type
_entity_poly.pdbx_seq_one_letter_code
_entity_poly.pdbx_strand_id
1 'polypeptide(L)'
;MTQHTPGPWKIIEHDHAAGDSWLSVCRGAVDITHNKPTAGCICTSRFSALTPAENMANARLIAAAPELLGTLRELLAEQPPYEKSPGIDAARAAIAKAETLYL
;
A
#
# COMPACT_ATOMS: atom_id res chain seq x y z
N MET A 1 3.50 5.89 -19.20
CA MET A 1 2.44 5.76 -18.18
C MET A 1 3.10 5.91 -16.82
N THR A 2 2.69 6.87 -16.01
CA THR A 2 3.24 7.05 -14.66
C THR A 2 2.67 5.95 -13.76
N GLN A 3 3.53 5.06 -13.25
CA GLN A 3 3.11 4.03 -12.30
C GLN A 3 2.76 4.76 -10.99
N HIS A 4 1.46 4.93 -10.69
CA HIS A 4 0.97 5.73 -9.55
C HIS A 4 1.29 5.13 -8.18
N THR A 5 1.68 3.84 -8.17
CA THR A 5 2.17 3.12 -6.99
C THR A 5 3.50 2.44 -7.34
N PRO A 6 4.59 3.21 -7.56
CA PRO A 6 5.86 2.62 -7.94
C PRO A 6 6.45 1.92 -6.71
N GLY A 7 6.16 0.62 -6.61
CA GLY A 7 6.72 -0.31 -5.65
C GLY A 7 8.17 -0.69 -5.98
N PRO A 8 8.80 -1.56 -5.18
CA PRO A 8 8.25 -2.23 -3.99
C PRO A 8 8.18 -1.30 -2.78
N TRP A 9 7.14 -1.48 -1.96
CA TRP A 9 7.02 -0.83 -0.66
C TRP A 9 7.56 -1.73 0.44
N LYS A 10 8.18 -1.13 1.45
CA LYS A 10 8.77 -1.85 2.58
C LYS A 10 8.14 -1.40 3.88
N ILE A 11 7.87 -2.35 4.76
CA ILE A 11 7.46 -2.11 6.14
C ILE A 11 8.72 -1.92 6.97
N ILE A 12 8.73 -0.88 7.79
CA ILE A 12 9.79 -0.57 8.74
C ILE A 12 9.16 -0.54 10.11
N GLU A 13 9.73 -1.30 11.03
CA GLU A 13 9.40 -1.25 12.45
C GLU A 13 10.32 -0.25 13.13
N HIS A 14 9.74 0.63 13.93
CA HIS A 14 10.46 1.62 14.71
C HIS A 14 10.19 1.38 16.19
N ASP A 15 11.27 1.36 16.97
CA ASP A 15 11.22 1.33 18.42
C ASP A 15 11.87 2.60 18.96
N HIS A 16 11.12 3.36 19.76
CA HIS A 16 11.63 4.53 20.46
C HIS A 16 12.06 4.15 21.87
N ALA A 17 13.17 4.75 22.33
CA ALA A 17 13.71 4.50 23.67
C ALA A 17 12.71 4.84 24.81
N ALA A 18 11.67 5.64 24.52
CA ALA A 18 10.60 5.98 25.46
C ALA A 18 9.44 4.96 25.51
N GLY A 19 9.55 3.82 24.81
CA GLY A 19 8.52 2.77 24.78
C GLY A 19 7.45 2.96 23.70
N ASP A 20 7.54 4.01 22.88
CA ASP A 20 6.69 4.20 21.72
C ASP A 20 7.23 3.38 20.54
N SER A 21 6.43 2.47 20.00
CA SER A 21 6.73 1.81 18.72
C SER A 21 5.78 2.30 17.62
N TRP A 22 6.19 2.21 16.36
CA TRP A 22 5.29 2.44 15.21
C TRP A 22 5.76 1.69 13.96
N LEU A 23 4.87 1.57 12.99
CA LEU A 23 5.16 1.00 11.67
C LEU A 23 5.15 2.09 10.61
N SER A 24 6.09 2.06 9.69
CA SER A 24 6.11 2.90 8.50
C SER A 24 6.07 2.04 7.23
N VAL A 25 5.31 2.44 6.23
CA VAL A 25 5.38 1.87 4.87
C VAL A 25 6.06 2.89 3.97
N CYS A 26 7.18 2.50 3.36
CA CYS A 26 8.06 3.42 2.63
C CYS A 26 8.35 2.95 1.21
N ARG A 27 8.61 3.90 0.30
CA ARG A 27 9.07 3.63 -1.06
C ARG A 27 10.60 3.50 -1.13
N GLY A 28 11.10 2.34 -1.55
CA GLY A 28 12.54 2.14 -1.85
C GLY A 28 13.39 1.59 -0.70
N ALA A 29 14.72 1.64 -0.84
CA ALA A 29 15.66 1.23 0.19
C ALA A 29 15.79 2.32 1.26
N VAL A 30 15.73 1.91 2.52
CA VAL A 30 15.75 2.81 3.68
C VAL A 30 17.17 2.86 4.19
N ASP A 31 17.74 4.06 4.27
CA ASP A 31 18.94 4.26 5.07
C ASP A 31 18.53 4.45 6.54
N ILE A 32 18.61 3.35 7.30
CA ILE A 32 18.30 3.32 8.73
C ILE A 32 19.39 3.99 9.60
N THR A 33 20.54 4.35 9.03
CA THR A 33 21.70 4.80 9.84
C THR A 33 21.53 6.17 10.49
N HIS A 34 20.54 6.96 10.07
CA HIS A 34 20.38 8.35 10.55
C HIS A 34 19.04 8.68 11.20
N ASN A 35 18.20 7.68 11.51
CA ASN A 35 16.87 7.89 12.09
C ASN A 35 16.01 8.90 11.29
N LYS A 36 16.31 9.05 10.00
CA LYS A 36 15.64 9.93 9.06
C LYS A 36 15.12 9.04 7.93
N PRO A 37 13.79 8.96 7.70
CA PRO A 37 13.28 8.30 6.51
C PRO A 37 13.72 9.12 5.29
N THR A 38 14.85 8.75 4.70
CA THR A 38 15.31 9.25 3.38
C THR A 38 14.51 8.64 2.23
N ALA A 39 13.74 7.58 2.52
CA ALA A 39 12.74 7.00 1.64
C ALA A 39 11.40 7.70 1.84
N GLY A 40 10.70 8.03 0.75
CA GLY A 40 9.37 8.66 0.82
C GLY A 40 8.40 7.80 1.63
N CYS A 41 8.15 8.20 2.87
CA CYS A 41 7.21 7.53 3.75
C CYS A 41 5.79 7.75 3.20
N ILE A 42 5.08 6.66 2.96
CA ILE A 42 3.71 6.66 2.42
C ILE A 42 2.71 6.76 3.56
N CYS A 43 2.90 5.98 4.62
CA CYS A 43 2.07 6.04 5.81
C CYS A 43 2.83 5.60 7.07
N THR A 44 2.42 6.13 8.21
CA THR A 44 2.88 5.69 9.53
C THR A 44 1.67 5.33 10.40
N SER A 45 1.73 4.20 11.09
CA SER A 45 0.72 3.81 12.08
C SER A 45 1.34 3.72 13.47
N ARG A 46 0.81 4.50 14.42
CA ARG A 46 1.17 4.42 15.84
C ARG A 46 0.24 3.43 16.55
N PHE A 47 0.75 2.69 17.53
CA PHE A 47 0.00 1.65 18.26
C PHE A 47 -1.10 2.19 19.21
N SER A 48 -1.51 3.46 19.12
CA SER A 48 -2.39 4.08 20.10
C SER A 48 -3.86 3.63 20.03
N ALA A 49 -4.27 2.91 18.99
CA ALA A 49 -5.66 2.46 18.82
C ALA A 49 -5.82 1.02 18.28
N LEU A 50 -4.73 0.36 17.89
CA LEU A 50 -4.75 -0.97 17.28
C LEU A 50 -3.73 -1.88 17.97
N THR A 51 -4.04 -3.17 18.04
CA THR A 51 -3.06 -4.16 18.49
C THR A 51 -1.86 -4.21 17.55
N PRO A 52 -0.67 -4.66 18.01
CA PRO A 52 0.48 -4.82 17.14
C PRO A 52 0.22 -5.72 15.92
N ALA A 53 -0.60 -6.76 16.11
CA ALA A 53 -0.99 -7.68 15.05
C ALA A 53 -1.86 -7.01 13.97
N GLU A 54 -2.85 -6.20 14.36
CA GLU A 54 -3.71 -5.46 13.42
C GLU A 54 -2.91 -4.43 12.64
N ASN A 55 -2.00 -3.72 13.30
CA ASN A 55 -1.12 -2.75 12.65
C ASN A 55 -0.20 -3.42 11.62
N MET A 56 0.38 -4.56 11.95
CA MET A 56 1.19 -5.34 11.02
C MET A 56 0.36 -5.87 9.84
N ALA A 57 -0.87 -6.34 10.08
CA ALA A 57 -1.78 -6.79 9.03
C ALA A 57 -2.12 -5.64 8.06
N ASN A 58 -2.45 -4.46 8.57
CA ASN A 58 -2.72 -3.27 7.77
C ASN A 58 -1.48 -2.83 6.97
N ALA A 59 -0.30 -2.83 7.60
CA ALA A 59 0.94 -2.47 6.92
C ALA A 59 1.26 -3.43 5.76
N ARG A 60 1.03 -4.74 5.94
CA ARG A 60 1.17 -5.76 4.87
C ARG A 60 0.17 -5.54 3.75
N LEU A 61 -1.09 -5.25 4.08
CA LEU A 61 -2.12 -4.97 3.09
C LEU A 61 -1.77 -3.75 2.22
N ILE A 62 -1.30 -2.66 2.85
CA ILE A 62 -0.85 -1.47 2.14
C ILE A 62 0.38 -1.81 1.29
N ALA A 63 1.39 -2.46 1.87
CA ALA A 63 2.63 -2.81 1.15
C ALA A 63 2.38 -3.66 -0.10
N ALA A 64 1.37 -4.53 -0.09
CA ALA A 64 0.97 -5.37 -1.22
C ALA A 64 0.04 -4.68 -2.24
N ALA A 65 -0.36 -3.42 -2.02
CA ALA A 65 -1.31 -2.74 -2.89
C ALA A 65 -0.85 -2.63 -4.37
N PRO A 66 0.44 -2.40 -4.69
CA PRO A 66 0.90 -2.41 -6.08
C PRO A 66 0.69 -3.76 -6.77
N GLU A 67 1.04 -4.86 -6.11
CA GLU A 67 0.90 -6.23 -6.61
C GLU A 67 -0.57 -6.61 -6.76
N LEU A 68 -1.40 -6.32 -5.74
CA LEU A 68 -2.84 -6.54 -5.78
C LEU A 68 -3.51 -5.79 -6.94
N LEU A 69 -3.10 -4.54 -7.18
CA LEU A 69 -3.59 -3.75 -8.32
C LEU A 69 -3.16 -4.36 -9.66
N GLY A 70 -1.93 -4.85 -9.77
CA GLY A 70 -1.43 -5.56 -10.95
C GLY A 70 -2.25 -6.81 -11.27
N THR A 71 -2.39 -7.71 -10.29
CA THR A 71 -3.17 -8.94 -10.45
C THR A 71 -4.65 -8.65 -10.76
N LEU A 72 -5.24 -7.64 -10.14
CA LEU A 72 -6.63 -7.29 -10.43
C LEU A 72 -6.82 -6.79 -11.87
N ARG A 73 -5.86 -6.05 -12.43
CA ARG A 73 -5.91 -5.64 -13.85
C ARG A 73 -5.84 -6.84 -14.79
N GLU A 74 -4.96 -7.79 -14.51
CA GLU A 74 -4.80 -9.02 -15.30
C GLU A 74 -6.10 -9.83 -15.31
N LEU A 75 -6.70 -10.04 -14.13
CA LEU A 75 -7.99 -10.73 -13.99
C LEU A 75 -9.12 -10.06 -14.79
N LEU A 76 -9.16 -8.73 -14.81
CA LEU A 76 -10.18 -7.99 -15.57
C LEU A 76 -9.92 -7.99 -17.08
N ALA A 77 -8.66 -8.14 -17.52
CA ALA A 77 -8.31 -8.23 -18.93
C ALA A 77 -8.68 -9.59 -19.54
N GLU A 78 -8.67 -10.66 -18.74
CA GLU A 78 -9.07 -12.02 -19.15
C GLU A 78 -10.59 -12.22 -19.15
N GLN A 79 -11.35 -11.26 -18.65
CA GLN A 79 -12.79 -11.37 -18.50
C GLN A 79 -13.53 -11.38 -19.87
N PRO A 80 -14.47 -12.31 -20.09
CA PRO A 80 -15.29 -12.32 -21.30
C PRO A 80 -16.10 -11.02 -21.47
N PRO A 81 -16.21 -10.47 -22.70
CA PRO A 81 -16.82 -9.16 -22.95
C PRO A 81 -18.33 -9.10 -22.67
N TYR A 82 -19.00 -10.25 -22.56
CA TYR A 82 -20.44 -10.36 -22.35
C TYR A 82 -20.83 -10.60 -20.88
N GLU A 83 -19.86 -10.79 -19.99
CA GLU A 83 -20.15 -11.04 -18.57
C GLU A 83 -20.34 -9.70 -17.84
N LYS A 84 -21.58 -9.41 -17.44
CA LYS A 84 -21.89 -8.24 -16.59
C LYS A 84 -21.96 -8.70 -15.16
N SER A 85 -21.02 -8.24 -14.34
CA SER A 85 -21.01 -8.46 -12.89
C SER A 85 -20.85 -7.12 -12.18
N PRO A 86 -21.74 -6.75 -11.24
CA PRO A 86 -21.58 -5.54 -10.44
C PRO A 86 -20.23 -5.48 -9.71
N GLY A 87 -19.65 -6.63 -9.34
CA GLY A 87 -18.33 -6.70 -8.71
C GLY A 87 -17.19 -6.30 -9.65
N ILE A 88 -17.34 -6.60 -10.94
CA ILE A 88 -16.36 -6.25 -11.99
C ILE A 88 -16.43 -4.75 -12.28
N ASP A 89 -17.63 -4.19 -12.38
CA ASP A 89 -17.80 -2.74 -12.55
C ASP A 89 -17.25 -1.98 -11.34
N ALA A 90 -17.48 -2.50 -10.12
CA ALA A 90 -16.90 -1.94 -8.90
C ALA A 90 -15.35 -2.03 -8.91
N ALA A 91 -14.78 -3.15 -9.35
CA ALA A 91 -13.33 -3.31 -9.48
C ALA A 91 -12.72 -2.32 -10.48
N ARG A 92 -13.34 -2.16 -11.66
CA ARG A 92 -12.93 -1.17 -12.68
C ARG A 92 -13.00 0.26 -12.13
N ALA A 93 -14.06 0.60 -11.41
CA ALA A 93 -14.20 1.92 -10.78
C ALA A 93 -13.14 2.16 -9.70
N ALA A 94 -12.82 1.15 -8.90
CA ALA A 94 -11.78 1.23 -7.87
C ALA A 94 -10.38 1.44 -8.49
N ILE A 95 -10.07 0.73 -9.59
CA ILE A 95 -8.82 0.92 -10.35
C ILE A 95 -8.75 2.34 -10.92
N ALA A 96 -9.82 2.79 -11.59
CA ALA A 96 -9.87 4.14 -12.14
C ALA A 96 -9.65 5.20 -11.05
N LYS A 97 -10.26 5.03 -9.88
CA LYS A 97 -10.04 5.90 -8.72
C LYS A 97 -8.58 5.89 -8.25
N ALA A 98 -7.93 4.73 -8.22
CA ALA A 98 -6.53 4.60 -7.80
C ALA A 98 -5.53 5.23 -8.79
N GLU A 99 -5.88 5.30 -10.08
CA GLU A 99 -5.04 5.84 -11.15
C GLU A 99 -5.30 7.32 -11.44
N THR A 100 -6.44 7.86 -11.00
CA THR A 100 -6.78 9.26 -11.25
C THR A 100 -5.86 10.19 -10.45
N LEU A 101 -5.12 11.05 -11.17
CA LEU A 101 -4.37 12.15 -10.57
C LEU A 101 -5.35 13.18 -9.99
N TYR A 102 -5.30 13.41 -8.69
CA TYR A 102 -5.72 14.69 -8.14
C TYR A 102 -4.63 15.70 -8.52
N LEU A 103 -4.88 16.48 -9.59
CA LEU A 103 -4.10 17.67 -9.96
C LEU A 103 -4.40 18.82 -9.00
#